data_AF-A0A8S3WLT3-F1
#
_entry.id   AF-A0A8S3WLT3-F1
#
_cell.length_a   1.000
_cell.length_b   1.000
_cell.length_c   1.000
_cell.angle_alpha   90.00
_cell.angle_beta   90.00
_cell.angle_gamma   90.00
#
_symmetry.space_group_name_H-M   'P 1'
#
loop_
_entity.id
_entity.type
_entity.pdbx_description
1 polymer ?
#
loop_
_entity_poly.entity_id
_entity_poly.type
_entity_poly.pdbx_seq_one_letter_code
_entity_poly.pdbx_strand_id
1 'polypeptide(L)'
;MCKQVFLMNSEDHNDKEQVNLNIAATTGIVASGISFSQFEELCSAMDIPVFSSKYYSNLEDEVFEKWKKTASASMEAAAQMEKDITIAEG
;
A
#
# COMPACT_ATOMS: atom_id res chain seq x y z
N MET A 1 7.01 5.49 -5.89
CA MET A 1 7.20 6.95 -5.73
C MET A 1 8.48 7.19 -4.95
N CYS A 2 9.53 7.72 -5.59
CA CYS A 2 10.80 7.96 -4.91
C CYS A 2 10.71 9.22 -4.03
N LYS A 3 11.30 9.17 -2.82
CA LYS A 3 11.40 10.29 -1.85
C LYS A 3 10.08 10.76 -1.19
N GLN A 4 9.00 9.98 -1.29
CA GLN A 4 7.77 10.26 -0.56
C GLN A 4 7.66 9.33 0.64
N VAL A 5 7.44 9.91 1.83
CA VAL A 5 7.15 9.17 3.05
C VAL A 5 5.64 9.01 3.13
N PHE A 6 5.17 7.76 3.16
CA PHE A 6 3.76 7.45 3.39
C PHE A 6 3.61 6.97 4.82
N LEU A 7 2.81 7.69 5.61
CA LEU A 7 2.50 7.32 6.98
C LEU A 7 1.12 6.67 6.99
N MET A 8 1.04 5.40 7.38
CA MET A 8 -0.23 4.70 7.54
C MET A 8 -0.66 4.83 9.00
N ASN A 9 -1.78 5.49 9.23
CA ASN A 9 -2.34 5.67 10.56
C ASN A 9 -3.48 4.66 10.77
N SER A 10 -3.26 3.67 11.61
CA SER A 10 -4.29 2.69 12.02
C SER A 10 -4.73 2.86 13.47
N GLU A 11 -4.05 3.68 14.25
CA GLU A 11 -4.21 3.76 15.72
C GLU A 11 -5.00 5.00 16.17
N ASP A 12 -5.04 6.07 15.36
CA ASP A 12 -5.83 7.26 15.70
C ASP A 12 -7.29 7.12 15.23
N HIS A 13 -8.19 6.87 16.19
CA HIS A 13 -9.63 6.77 15.95
C HIS A 13 -10.32 8.09 15.58
N ASN A 14 -9.64 9.24 15.70
CA ASN A 14 -10.17 10.53 15.28
C ASN A 14 -9.76 10.90 13.85
N ASP A 15 -8.87 10.11 13.23
CA ASP A 15 -8.40 10.33 11.88
C ASP A 15 -9.45 9.85 10.86
N LYS A 16 -9.85 10.72 9.93
CA LYS A 16 -10.79 10.38 8.85
C LYS A 16 -10.14 9.50 7.79
N GLU A 17 -8.81 9.47 7.73
CA GLU A 17 -8.03 8.61 6.85
C GLU A 17 -7.55 7.34 7.56
N GLN A 18 -8.08 7.03 8.75
CA GLN A 18 -7.73 5.84 9.50
C GLN A 18 -7.87 4.59 8.63
N VAL A 19 -6.79 3.84 8.52
CA VAL A 19 -6.75 2.58 7.77
C VAL A 19 -7.04 1.43 8.73
N ASN A 20 -7.83 0.46 8.29
CA ASN A 20 -8.04 -0.77 9.06
C ASN A 20 -6.69 -1.45 9.36
N LEU A 21 -6.48 -1.88 10.60
CA LEU A 21 -5.24 -2.51 11.05
C LEU A 21 -4.79 -3.69 10.15
N ASN A 22 -5.73 -4.53 9.71
CA ASN A 22 -5.42 -5.68 8.85
C ASN A 22 -4.99 -5.24 7.45
N ILE A 23 -5.58 -4.16 6.92
CA ILE A 23 -5.15 -3.55 5.66
C ILE A 23 -3.77 -2.90 5.83
N ALA A 24 -3.52 -2.20 6.94
CA ALA A 24 -2.23 -1.60 7.23
C ALA A 24 -1.12 -2.66 7.32
N ALA A 25 -1.36 -3.74 8.05
CA ALA A 25 -0.45 -4.88 8.14
C ALA A 25 -0.19 -5.49 6.75
N THR A 26 -1.26 -5.83 6.01
CA THR A 26 -1.14 -6.41 4.67
C THR A 26 -0.36 -5.47 3.73
N THR A 27 -0.63 -4.17 3.77
CA THR A 27 0.08 -3.20 2.92
C THR A 27 1.56 -3.12 3.26
N GLY A 28 1.94 -3.16 4.54
CA GLY A 28 3.34 -3.19 4.96
C GLY A 28 4.08 -4.45 4.48
N ILE A 29 3.42 -5.61 4.54
CA ILE A 29 3.94 -6.89 4.07
C ILE A 29 4.12 -6.88 2.54
N VAL A 30 3.10 -6.47 1.80
CA VAL A 30 3.16 -6.36 0.34
C VAL A 30 4.22 -5.32 -0.08
N ALA A 31 4.34 -4.19 0.63
CA ALA A 31 5.37 -3.17 0.36
C ALA A 31 6.80 -3.68 0.63
N SER A 32 6.95 -4.62 1.57
CA SER A 32 8.21 -5.30 1.85
C SER A 32 8.56 -6.36 0.79
N GLY A 33 7.65 -6.63 -0.17
CA GLY A 33 7.86 -7.57 -1.27
C GLY A 33 7.74 -9.04 -0.84
N ILE A 34 7.08 -9.31 0.28
CA ILE A 34 6.91 -10.65 0.84
C ILE A 34 5.45 -11.11 0.74
N SER A 35 5.22 -12.43 0.72
CA SER A 35 3.89 -13.02 0.58
C SER A 35 3.32 -13.54 1.90
N PHE A 36 2.11 -14.11 1.86
CA PHE A 36 1.43 -14.67 3.03
C PHE A 36 2.28 -15.66 3.84
N SER A 37 3.05 -16.56 3.19
CA SER A 37 3.83 -17.56 3.92
C SER A 37 4.93 -16.93 4.80
N GLN A 38 5.55 -15.85 4.32
CA GLN A 38 6.55 -15.11 5.08
C GLN A 38 5.91 -14.23 6.15
N PHE A 39 4.70 -13.74 5.91
CA PHE A 39 3.92 -13.05 6.93
C PHE A 39 3.51 -13.98 8.08
N GLU A 40 3.05 -15.18 7.76
CA GLU A 40 2.73 -16.23 8.73
C GLU A 40 3.96 -16.64 9.55
N GLU A 41 5.13 -16.82 8.91
CA GLU A 41 6.38 -17.10 9.59
C GLU A 41 6.76 -15.97 10.56
N LEU A 42 6.68 -14.71 10.11
CA LEU A 42 6.98 -13.54 10.92
C LEU A 42 6.04 -13.44 12.14
N CYS A 43 4.73 -13.58 11.94
CA CYS A 43 3.74 -13.56 13.02
C CYS A 43 3.96 -14.71 14.01
N SER A 44 4.27 -15.91 13.52
CA SER A 44 4.56 -17.08 14.36
C SER A 44 5.80 -16.87 15.23
N ALA A 45 6.85 -16.25 14.69
CA ALA A 45 8.06 -15.92 15.44
C ALA A 45 7.82 -14.90 16.57
N MET A 46 6.77 -14.08 16.46
CA MET A 46 6.37 -13.07 17.44
C MET A 46 5.25 -13.54 18.38
N ASP A 47 4.79 -14.79 18.26
CA ASP A 47 3.63 -15.32 18.99
C ASP A 47 2.34 -14.48 18.75
N ILE A 48 2.18 -13.96 17.53
CA ILE A 48 1.04 -13.17 17.11
C ILE A 48 0.13 -14.05 16.23
N PRO A 49 -1.17 -14.15 16.55
CA PRO A 49 -2.11 -14.88 15.71
C PRO A 49 -2.26 -14.20 14.34
N VAL A 50 -2.08 -14.97 13.27
CA VAL A 50 -2.28 -14.51 11.89
C VAL A 50 -3.69 -14.83 11.39
N PHE A 51 -4.22 -14.00 10.50
CA PHE A 51 -5.49 -14.28 9.85
C PHE A 51 -5.37 -15.35 8.75
N SER A 52 -6.48 -16.02 8.44
CA SER A 52 -6.50 -17.10 7.44
C SER A 52 -6.03 -16.64 6.06
N SER A 53 -5.36 -17.53 5.32
CA SER A 53 -4.89 -17.27 3.95
C SER A 53 -5.99 -16.69 3.05
N LYS A 54 -7.21 -17.24 3.10
CA LYS A 54 -8.34 -16.74 2.31
C LYS A 54 -8.69 -15.29 2.62
N TYR A 55 -8.65 -14.91 3.89
CA TYR A 55 -8.91 -13.53 4.30
C TYR A 55 -7.76 -12.62 3.89
N TYR A 56 -6.51 -13.07 4.03
CA TYR A 56 -5.33 -12.34 3.54
C TYR A 56 -5.44 -12.04 2.04
N SER A 57 -5.76 -13.03 1.20
CA SER A 57 -5.90 -12.81 -0.24
C SER A 57 -6.92 -11.73 -0.59
N ASN A 58 -8.05 -11.69 0.12
CA ASN A 58 -9.05 -10.64 -0.10
C ASN A 58 -8.52 -9.24 0.28
N LEU A 59 -7.71 -9.14 1.34
CA LEU A 59 -7.08 -7.88 1.74
C LEU A 59 -6.00 -7.46 0.74
N GLU A 60 -5.22 -8.42 0.26
CA GLU A 60 -4.17 -8.21 -0.73
C GLU A 60 -4.76 -7.69 -2.05
N ASP A 61 -5.87 -8.28 -2.52
CA ASP A 61 -6.61 -7.79 -3.69
C ASP A 61 -7.07 -6.34 -3.50
N GLU A 62 -7.60 -5.99 -2.31
CA GLU A 62 -8.01 -4.61 -2.01
C GLU A 62 -6.82 -3.63 -2.04
N VAL A 63 -5.67 -4.03 -1.49
CA VAL A 63 -4.44 -3.24 -1.51
C VAL A 63 -3.95 -3.02 -2.94
N PHE A 64 -3.95 -4.08 -3.77
CA PHE A 64 -3.49 -3.99 -5.16
C PHE A 64 -4.40 -3.12 -6.02
N GLU A 65 -5.72 -3.20 -5.87
CA GLU A 65 -6.63 -2.32 -6.60
C GLU A 65 -6.41 -0.84 -6.24
N LYS A 66 -6.19 -0.54 -4.95
CA LYS A 66 -5.84 0.82 -4.50
C LYS A 66 -4.51 1.28 -5.08
N TRP A 67 -3.49 0.43 -5.05
CA TRP A 67 -2.18 0.75 -5.63
C TRP A 67 -2.23 0.98 -7.13
N LYS A 68 -2.97 0.15 -7.88
CA LYS A 68 -3.15 0.31 -9.31
C LYS A 68 -3.80 1.65 -9.65
N LYS A 69 -4.83 2.04 -8.90
CA LYS A 69 -5.48 3.34 -9.06
C LYS A 69 -4.51 4.49 -8.79
N THR A 70 -3.77 4.45 -7.69
CA THR A 70 -2.78 5.48 -7.34
C THR A 70 -1.64 5.54 -8.37
N ALA A 71 -1.16 4.39 -8.83
CA ALA A 71 -0.14 4.30 -9.87
C ALA A 71 -0.62 4.95 -11.17
N SER A 72 -1.83 4.62 -11.64
CA SER A 72 -2.44 5.23 -12.83
C SER A 72 -2.52 6.76 -12.70
N ALA A 73 -3.07 7.26 -11.59
CA ALA A 73 -3.18 8.70 -11.35
C ALA A 73 -1.80 9.39 -11.32
N SER A 74 -0.80 8.75 -10.72
CA SER A 74 0.56 9.28 -10.69
C SER A 74 1.22 9.32 -12.06
N MET A 75 0.96 8.31 -12.91
CA MET A 75 1.46 8.25 -14.28
C MET A 75 0.79 9.31 -15.16
N GLU A 76 -0.51 9.53 -15.00
CA GLU A 76 -1.24 10.62 -15.68
C GLU A 76 -0.70 12.00 -15.30
N ALA A 77 -0.47 12.23 -14.00
CA ALA A 77 0.11 13.47 -13.52
C ALA A 77 1.53 13.70 -14.07
N ALA A 78 2.37 12.65 -14.09
CA ALA A 78 3.71 12.72 -14.68
C ALA A 78 3.65 13.02 -16.18
N ALA A 79 2.75 12.37 -16.93
CA ALA A 79 2.57 12.61 -18.36
C ALA A 79 2.13 14.05 -18.66
N GLN A 80 1.31 14.67 -17.78
CA GLN A 80 0.95 16.07 -17.93
C GLN A 80 2.16 17.00 -17.66
N MET A 81 2.94 16.72 -16.61
CA MET A 81 4.17 17.49 -16.34
C MET A 81 5.16 17.41 -17.50
N GLU A 82 5.36 16.23 -18.11
CA GLU A 82 6.23 16.06 -19.27
C GLU A 82 5.78 16.89 -20.47
N LYS A 83 4.46 16.98 -20.73
CA LYS A 83 3.90 17.83 -21.78
C LYS A 83 4.16 19.31 -21.50
N ASP A 84 3.91 19.77 -20.28
CA ASP A 84 4.04 21.17 -19.91
C ASP A 84 5.51 21.63 -19.98
N ILE A 85 6.45 20.78 -19.56
CA ILE A 85 7.90 21.01 -19.72
C ILE A 85 8.27 21.12 -21.21
N THR A 86 7.76 20.20 -22.04
CA THR A 86 8.05 20.21 -23.49
C THR A 86 7.55 21.49 -24.17
N ILE A 87 6.40 22.03 -23.75
CA ILE A 87 5.86 23.29 -24.28
C ILE A 87 6.67 24.51 -23.79
N ALA A 88 7.25 24.44 -22.59
CA ALA A 88 8.03 25.55 -22.02
C ALA A 88 9.48 25.60 -22.53
N GLU A 89 10.05 24.47 -22.97
CA GLU A 89 11.41 24.38 -23.52
C GLU A 89 11.49 24.55 -25.06
N GLY A 90 10.33 24.56 -25.75
CA GLY A 90 10.21 24.81 -27.19
C GLY A 90 9.94 26.26 -27.54
#